data_AF-A0A2P4Y167-F1
#
_entry.id   AF-A0A2P4Y167-F1
#
_cell.length_a   1.000
_cell.length_b   1.000
_cell.length_c   1.000
_cell.angle_alpha   90.00
_cell.angle_beta   90.00
_cell.angle_gamma   90.00
#
_symmetry.space_group_name_H-M   'P 1'
#
loop_
_entity.id
_entity.type
_entity.pdbx_description
1 polymer ?
#
loop_
_entity_poly.entity_id
_entity_poly.type
_entity_poly.pdbx_seq_one_letter_code
_entity_poly.pdbx_strand_id
1 'polypeptide(L)'
;MGMALEQLLVRVSDVPEVSANSETCVQQVARVCGLSTAPRDDESKLCTLSGFADTKQQLAVACMLHWQLQYAQQSGATVSVSDSAMGTCFSLTELLNCDKTALEMPEAGAVKVLDAAAFQNVLQDEEEVQILDCREEKEFLGLVSGKEVSGHLDGARNVPFASIFTVESECEDEKQDEVPTIDKIGEGAFLLPKEELREVFEVNGIDLEKPIAVVASAPAEAAAVATALLIAGQCAWVAFCTEALTDTLVAAFPSAYTTDIFHEGRLLYKDDKGGFDLSPRSDSANTSEKVDKKELEDVQPAYNDEFSG
;
A
#
# COMPACT_ATOMS: atom_id res chain seq x y z
N MET A 1 3.52 -3.48 -32.57
CA MET A 1 4.50 -2.50 -32.05
C MET A 1 3.97 -2.08 -30.69
N GLY A 2 4.54 -2.62 -29.62
CA GLY A 2 4.12 -2.24 -28.26
C GLY A 2 4.69 -0.86 -27.96
N MET A 3 3.81 0.12 -27.72
CA MET A 3 4.23 1.41 -27.21
C MET A 3 4.73 1.19 -25.79
N ALA A 4 5.95 1.65 -25.50
CA ALA A 4 6.46 1.67 -24.15
C ALA A 4 5.51 2.56 -23.30
N LEU A 5 5.31 2.20 -22.03
CA LEU A 5 4.72 3.12 -21.04
C LEU A 5 5.69 4.30 -20.91
N GLU A 6 5.50 5.33 -21.74
CA GLU A 6 6.44 6.42 -21.99
C GLU A 6 6.51 7.36 -20.77
N GLN A 7 7.40 7.01 -19.84
CA GLN A 7 7.89 7.79 -18.71
C GLN A 7 6.79 8.52 -17.92
N LEU A 8 6.12 7.76 -17.06
CA LEU A 8 5.39 8.30 -15.92
C LEU A 8 6.37 9.01 -14.97
N LEU A 9 6.02 10.22 -14.54
CA LEU A 9 6.85 11.02 -13.65
C LEU A 9 6.05 11.50 -12.43
N VAL A 10 6.68 11.53 -11.27
CA VAL A 10 6.20 12.27 -10.09
C VAL A 10 7.18 13.40 -9.82
N ARG A 11 6.68 14.62 -9.73
CA ARG A 11 7.46 15.84 -9.57
C ARG A 11 7.16 16.46 -8.22
N VAL A 12 8.22 16.88 -7.55
CA VAL A 12 8.13 17.66 -6.31
C VAL A 12 8.78 19.01 -6.56
N SER A 13 8.01 20.09 -6.44
CA SER A 13 8.51 21.46 -6.48
C SER A 13 8.66 22.03 -5.08
N ASP A 14 9.46 23.10 -4.95
CA ASP A 14 9.64 23.87 -3.71
C ASP A 14 10.18 23.07 -2.52
N VAL A 15 10.95 22.02 -2.80
CA VAL A 15 11.63 21.24 -1.76
C VAL A 15 12.65 22.15 -1.03
N PRO A 16 12.57 22.29 0.30
CA PRO A 16 13.55 23.08 1.05
C PRO A 16 14.95 22.46 0.97
N GLU A 17 15.99 23.30 1.01
CA GLU A 17 17.38 22.83 1.00
C GLU A 17 17.65 21.99 2.25
N VAL A 18 17.93 20.70 2.03
CA VAL A 18 18.32 19.76 3.07
C VAL A 18 19.85 19.74 3.19
N SER A 19 20.38 19.46 4.39
CA SER A 19 21.84 19.35 4.58
C SER A 19 22.45 18.31 3.63
N ALA A 20 23.66 18.56 3.13
CA ALA A 20 24.33 17.69 2.14
C ALA A 20 24.57 16.24 2.61
N ASN A 21 24.39 15.96 3.91
CA ASN A 21 24.66 14.65 4.53
C ASN A 21 23.38 13.87 4.89
N SER A 22 22.21 14.41 4.57
CA SER A 22 20.91 13.78 4.92
C SER A 22 20.09 13.55 3.67
N GLU A 23 19.54 12.35 3.56
CA GLU A 23 18.67 11.95 2.47
C GLU A 23 17.37 12.77 2.47
N THR A 24 16.95 13.25 1.31
CA THR A 24 15.67 13.96 1.17
C THR A 24 14.50 12.98 1.16
N CYS A 25 13.28 13.41 1.52
CA CYS A 25 12.08 12.58 1.43
C CYS A 25 11.92 11.95 0.03
N VAL A 26 12.26 12.71 -1.02
CA VAL A 26 12.20 12.23 -2.40
C VAL A 26 13.17 11.08 -2.66
N GLN A 27 14.40 11.18 -2.15
CA GLN A 27 15.41 10.12 -2.26
C GLN A 27 15.01 8.87 -1.46
N GLN A 28 14.47 9.06 -0.25
CA GLN A 28 14.00 7.96 0.59
C GLN A 28 12.85 7.20 -0.10
N VAL A 29 11.83 7.90 -0.58
CA VAL A 29 10.71 7.27 -1.31
C VAL A 29 11.21 6.58 -2.59
N ALA A 30 12.12 7.20 -3.33
CA ALA A 30 12.69 6.59 -4.52
C ALA A 30 13.34 5.24 -4.22
N ARG A 31 14.19 5.21 -3.18
CA ARG A 31 14.88 3.99 -2.77
C ARG A 31 13.89 2.92 -2.33
N VAL A 32 12.90 3.27 -1.50
CA VAL A 32 11.89 2.33 -0.99
C VAL A 32 11.05 1.75 -2.14
N CYS A 33 10.73 2.57 -3.13
CA CYS A 33 9.88 2.15 -4.26
C CYS A 33 10.67 1.63 -5.47
N GLY A 34 12.01 1.53 -5.38
CA GLY A 34 12.87 1.08 -6.50
C GLY A 34 12.87 2.02 -7.70
N LEU A 35 12.65 3.32 -7.50
CA LEU A 35 12.52 4.34 -8.55
C LEU A 35 13.82 5.11 -8.78
N SER A 36 13.92 5.71 -9.97
CA SER A 36 15.03 6.60 -10.34
C SER A 36 14.69 8.05 -10.01
N THR A 37 15.64 8.78 -9.43
CA THR A 37 15.52 10.23 -9.19
C THR A 37 16.41 11.03 -10.12
N ALA A 38 15.91 12.16 -10.60
CA ALA A 38 16.67 13.13 -11.39
C ALA A 38 16.41 14.56 -10.85
N PRO A 39 17.45 15.30 -10.45
CA PRO A 39 17.34 16.75 -10.31
C PRO A 39 17.22 17.36 -11.71
N ARG A 40 16.38 18.38 -11.89
CA ARG A 40 16.29 19.10 -13.18
C ARG A 40 17.25 20.28 -13.16
N ASP A 41 18.17 20.33 -14.12
CA ASP A 41 19.34 21.23 -14.15
C ASP A 41 19.03 22.75 -14.08
N ASP A 42 17.79 23.19 -14.32
CA ASP A 42 17.46 24.62 -14.41
C ASP A 42 16.79 25.21 -13.15
N GLU A 43 16.33 24.41 -12.18
CA GLU A 43 15.73 24.93 -10.94
C GLU A 43 16.10 24.06 -9.75
N SER A 44 16.89 24.60 -8.81
CA SER A 44 17.41 23.91 -7.62
C SER A 44 16.35 23.38 -6.62
N LYS A 45 15.06 23.40 -7.00
CA LYS A 45 13.90 23.06 -6.18
C LYS A 45 12.96 22.03 -6.82
N LEU A 46 13.28 21.52 -8.01
CA LEU A 46 12.45 20.54 -8.70
C LEU A 46 13.15 19.17 -8.75
N CYS A 47 12.52 18.17 -8.15
CA CYS A 47 12.97 16.77 -8.24
C CYS A 47 11.93 15.93 -8.97
N THR A 48 12.39 14.98 -9.79
CA THR A 48 11.53 14.07 -10.53
C THR A 48 11.86 12.61 -10.20
N LEU A 49 10.82 11.81 -9.94
CA LEU A 49 10.86 10.36 -9.83
C LEU A 49 10.34 9.73 -11.12
N SER A 50 10.92 8.60 -11.53
CA SER A 50 10.56 7.86 -12.73
C SER A 50 10.79 6.36 -12.57
N GLY A 51 10.19 5.55 -13.44
CA GLY A 51 10.33 4.08 -13.44
C GLY A 51 9.12 3.32 -12.87
N PHE A 52 7.94 3.94 -12.85
CA PHE A 52 6.70 3.33 -12.37
C PHE A 52 6.22 2.18 -13.26
N ALA A 53 5.61 1.17 -12.64
CA ALA A 53 5.03 0.04 -13.36
C ALA A 53 3.76 0.42 -14.13
N ASP A 54 2.89 1.23 -13.51
CA ASP A 54 1.62 1.70 -14.06
C ASP A 54 1.20 3.04 -13.40
N THR A 55 0.04 3.56 -13.82
CA THR A 55 -0.51 4.82 -13.29
C THR A 55 -1.00 4.71 -11.84
N LYS A 56 -1.45 3.52 -11.39
CA LYS A 56 -1.89 3.29 -10.00
C LYS A 56 -0.68 3.44 -9.07
N GLN A 57 0.43 2.80 -9.40
CA GLN A 57 1.69 2.90 -8.67
C GLN A 57 2.26 4.32 -8.69
N GLN A 58 2.13 5.04 -9.81
CA GLN A 58 2.49 6.45 -9.89
C GLN A 58 1.69 7.30 -8.89
N LEU A 59 0.36 7.11 -8.82
CA LEU A 59 -0.50 7.80 -7.85
C LEU A 59 -0.15 7.41 -6.41
N ALA A 60 0.11 6.12 -6.16
CA ALA A 60 0.47 5.61 -4.85
C ALA A 60 1.74 6.26 -4.30
N VAL A 61 2.76 6.39 -5.14
CA VAL A 61 4.01 7.08 -4.78
C VAL A 61 3.79 8.57 -4.58
N ALA A 62 2.93 9.21 -5.38
CA ALA A 62 2.57 10.61 -5.18
C ALA A 62 1.88 10.85 -3.81
N CYS A 63 0.96 9.97 -3.42
CA CYS A 63 0.34 9.97 -2.08
C CYS A 63 1.39 9.80 -0.97
N MET A 64 2.30 8.83 -1.10
CA MET A 64 3.36 8.59 -0.12
C MET A 64 4.29 9.80 0.05
N LEU A 65 4.70 10.43 -1.06
CA LEU A 65 5.50 11.64 -1.02
C LEU A 65 4.77 12.79 -0.34
N HIS A 66 3.50 13.02 -0.68
CA HIS A 66 2.70 14.08 -0.08
C HIS A 66 2.71 13.96 1.45
N TRP A 67 2.39 12.78 1.97
CA TRP A 67 2.35 12.56 3.41
C TRP A 67 3.73 12.64 4.07
N GLN A 68 4.79 12.11 3.44
CA GLN A 68 6.13 12.22 3.98
C GLN A 68 6.64 13.68 4.02
N LEU A 69 6.35 14.47 2.99
CA LEU A 69 6.70 15.89 2.94
C LEU A 69 5.95 16.69 4.01
N GLN A 70 4.66 16.40 4.22
CA GLN A 70 3.86 17.00 5.30
C GLN A 70 4.42 16.61 6.68
N TYR A 71 4.74 15.33 6.88
CA TYR A 71 5.35 14.83 8.13
C TYR A 71 6.69 15.51 8.43
N ALA A 72 7.52 15.70 7.40
CA ALA A 72 8.81 16.41 7.49
C ALA A 72 8.68 17.95 7.62
N GLN A 73 7.45 18.48 7.78
CA GLN A 73 7.14 19.91 7.86
C GLN A 73 7.60 20.71 6.63
N GLN A 74 7.64 20.07 5.47
CA GLN A 74 7.97 20.69 4.19
C GLN A 74 6.69 21.13 3.46
N SER A 75 5.79 21.82 4.17
CA SER A 75 4.43 22.16 3.71
C SER A 75 4.36 23.10 2.50
N GLY A 76 5.49 23.65 2.05
CA GLY A 76 5.59 24.39 0.79
C GLY A 76 5.79 23.51 -0.44
N ALA A 77 6.14 22.23 -0.27
CA ALA A 77 6.40 21.33 -1.37
C ALA A 77 5.10 20.87 -2.04
N THR A 78 5.03 20.93 -3.36
CA THR A 78 3.87 20.48 -4.12
C THR A 78 4.19 19.20 -4.87
N VAL A 79 3.33 18.19 -4.72
CA VAL A 79 3.42 16.94 -5.48
C VAL A 79 2.53 17.03 -6.71
N SER A 80 3.11 16.78 -7.86
CA SER A 80 2.41 16.69 -9.14
C SER A 80 2.85 15.46 -9.90
N VAL A 81 1.99 15.01 -10.79
CA VAL A 81 2.16 13.79 -11.57
C VAL A 81 2.03 14.20 -13.02
N SER A 82 2.95 13.72 -13.86
CA SER A 82 2.91 14.03 -15.28
C SER A 82 3.10 12.77 -16.12
N ASP A 83 2.33 12.72 -17.20
CA ASP A 83 2.59 11.83 -18.32
C ASP A 83 3.48 12.58 -19.32
N SER A 84 4.69 12.07 -19.53
CA SER A 84 5.65 12.71 -20.42
C SER A 84 5.25 12.67 -21.89
N ALA A 85 4.48 11.65 -22.31
CA ALA A 85 4.03 11.48 -23.68
C ALA A 85 2.92 12.49 -24.04
N MET A 86 2.01 12.73 -23.10
CA MET A 86 0.92 13.70 -23.26
C MET A 86 1.35 15.14 -22.95
N GLY A 87 2.49 15.33 -22.28
CA GLY A 87 2.97 16.65 -21.86
C GLY A 87 2.09 17.31 -20.79
N THR A 88 1.15 16.57 -20.20
CA THR A 88 0.21 17.04 -19.19
C THR A 88 0.77 16.83 -17.79
N CYS A 89 0.54 17.79 -16.91
CA CYS A 89 0.95 17.74 -15.50
C CYS A 89 -0.26 18.07 -14.64
N PHE A 90 -0.59 17.19 -13.71
CA PHE A 90 -1.71 17.32 -12.79
C PHE A 90 -1.17 17.39 -11.36
N SER A 91 -1.71 18.29 -10.55
CA SER A 91 -1.50 18.26 -9.10
C SER A 91 -2.11 17.00 -8.49
N LEU A 92 -1.62 16.58 -7.33
CA LEU A 92 -2.16 15.42 -6.63
C LEU A 92 -3.67 15.58 -6.32
N THR A 93 -4.12 16.78 -5.95
CA THR A 93 -5.54 17.06 -5.69
C THR A 93 -6.42 16.90 -6.93
N GLU A 94 -5.91 17.28 -8.11
CA GLU A 94 -6.64 17.10 -9.37
C GLU A 94 -6.77 15.61 -9.72
N LEU A 95 -5.74 14.81 -9.49
CA LEU A 95 -5.79 13.37 -9.76
C LEU A 95 -6.69 12.59 -8.81
N LEU A 96 -6.70 12.97 -7.54
CA LEU A 96 -7.57 12.36 -6.53
C LEU A 96 -9.00 12.87 -6.60
N ASN A 97 -9.28 13.86 -7.47
CA ASN A 97 -10.57 14.52 -7.62
C ASN A 97 -11.19 14.93 -6.25
N CYS A 98 -10.36 15.39 -5.33
CA CYS A 98 -10.75 15.70 -3.96
C CYS A 98 -10.68 17.20 -3.68
N ASP A 99 -11.38 17.64 -2.63
CA ASP A 99 -11.21 19.01 -2.15
C ASP A 99 -9.75 19.21 -1.70
N LYS A 100 -9.15 20.30 -2.15
CA LYS A 100 -7.78 20.69 -1.80
C LYS A 100 -7.58 20.76 -0.28
N THR A 101 -8.60 21.18 0.47
CA THR A 101 -8.53 21.27 1.93
C THR A 101 -8.39 19.90 2.59
N ALA A 102 -8.87 18.82 1.95
CA ALA A 102 -8.76 17.47 2.50
C ALA A 102 -7.30 17.02 2.63
N LEU A 103 -6.42 17.47 1.73
CA LEU A 103 -5.00 17.10 1.74
C LEU A 103 -4.09 18.16 2.37
N GLU A 104 -4.45 19.44 2.29
CA GLU A 104 -3.62 20.55 2.78
C GLU A 104 -3.97 21.03 4.19
N MET A 105 -5.20 20.80 4.64
CA MET A 105 -5.65 21.11 6.00
C MET A 105 -6.35 19.91 6.65
N PRO A 106 -5.75 18.70 6.64
CA PRO A 106 -6.28 17.62 7.45
C PRO A 106 -6.26 18.04 8.93
N GLU A 107 -7.19 17.52 9.73
CA GLU A 107 -7.05 17.62 11.17
C GLU A 107 -5.67 17.12 11.58
N ALA A 108 -5.01 17.84 12.51
CA ALA A 108 -3.64 17.53 12.87
C ALA A 108 -3.53 16.08 13.36
N GLY A 109 -2.82 15.24 12.60
CA GLY A 109 -2.66 13.81 12.90
C GLY A 109 -3.68 12.88 12.24
N ALA A 110 -4.49 13.35 11.28
CA ALA A 110 -5.43 12.49 10.54
C ALA A 110 -4.73 11.37 9.77
N VAL A 111 -3.56 11.63 9.19
CA VAL A 111 -2.68 10.60 8.58
C VAL A 111 -1.33 10.62 9.27
N LYS A 112 -0.95 9.49 9.87
CA LYS A 112 0.31 9.27 10.59
C LYS A 112 1.26 8.47 9.71
N VAL A 113 2.39 9.07 9.36
CA VAL A 113 3.48 8.40 8.65
C VAL A 113 4.47 7.86 9.69
N LEU A 114 4.60 6.55 9.78
CA LEU A 114 5.36 5.89 10.84
C LEU A 114 6.51 5.04 10.29
N ASP A 115 7.62 4.96 11.03
CA ASP A 115 8.61 3.91 10.85
C ASP A 115 8.12 2.59 11.47
N ALA A 116 8.84 1.48 11.30
CA ALA A 116 8.45 0.18 11.85
C ALA A 116 8.23 0.22 13.37
N ALA A 117 9.12 0.88 14.12
CA ALA A 117 9.06 0.90 15.58
C ALA A 117 7.86 1.70 16.10
N ALA A 118 7.58 2.86 15.52
CA ALA A 118 6.43 3.67 15.88
C ALA A 118 5.12 3.00 15.45
N PHE A 119 5.11 2.33 14.30
CA PHE A 119 3.93 1.58 13.83
C PHE A 119 3.58 0.42 14.78
N GLN A 120 4.59 -0.31 15.26
CA GLN A 120 4.39 -1.38 16.27
C GLN A 120 3.77 -0.85 17.56
N ASN A 121 4.24 0.30 18.05
CA ASN A 121 3.70 0.90 19.28
C ASN A 121 2.22 1.26 19.13
N VAL A 122 1.80 1.70 17.95
CA VAL A 122 0.38 2.00 17.68
C VAL A 122 -0.48 0.74 17.73
N LEU A 123 0.03 -0.40 17.27
CA LEU A 123 -0.68 -1.68 17.38
C LEU A 123 -0.72 -2.23 18.81
N GLN A 124 0.16 -1.77 19.70
CA GLN A 124 0.22 -2.16 21.12
C GLN A 124 -0.68 -1.31 22.03
N ASP A 125 -1.21 -0.20 21.53
CA ASP A 125 -2.04 0.70 22.33
C ASP A 125 -3.38 0.03 22.71
N GLU A 126 -3.98 0.43 23.83
CA GLU A 126 -5.25 -0.16 24.32
C GLU A 126 -6.48 0.36 23.55
N GLU A 127 -6.32 1.35 22.68
CA GLU A 127 -7.37 1.73 21.72
C GLU A 127 -7.55 0.62 20.68
N GLU A 128 -8.80 0.25 20.40
CA GLU A 128 -9.16 -0.79 19.44
C GLU A 128 -8.88 -0.32 18.01
N VAL A 129 -7.61 -0.44 17.58
CA VAL A 129 -7.15 -0.11 16.21
C VAL A 129 -7.57 -1.23 15.24
N GLN A 130 -8.15 -0.84 14.10
CA GLN A 130 -8.43 -1.77 13.01
C GLN A 130 -7.20 -1.94 12.13
N ILE A 131 -6.84 -3.18 11.81
CA ILE A 131 -5.79 -3.46 10.81
C ILE A 131 -6.45 -3.62 9.45
N LEU A 132 -6.02 -2.81 8.48
CA LEU A 132 -6.43 -2.91 7.09
C LEU A 132 -5.26 -3.41 6.24
N ASP A 133 -5.39 -4.59 5.66
CA ASP A 133 -4.44 -5.16 4.73
C ASP A 133 -4.87 -4.87 3.29
N CYS A 134 -4.04 -4.14 2.54
CA CYS A 134 -4.35 -3.76 1.17
C CYS A 134 -3.61 -4.55 0.09
N ARG A 135 -2.99 -5.68 0.47
CA ARG A 135 -2.53 -6.65 -0.52
C ARG A 135 -3.70 -7.28 -1.26
N GLU A 136 -3.40 -7.89 -2.40
CA GLU A 136 -4.36 -8.67 -3.17
C GLU A 136 -4.98 -9.78 -2.32
N GLU A 137 -6.27 -10.08 -2.54
CA GLU A 137 -7.03 -11.05 -1.75
C GLU A 137 -6.33 -12.42 -1.69
N LYS A 138 -5.73 -12.86 -2.79
CA LYS A 138 -4.99 -14.13 -2.82
C LYS A 138 -3.74 -14.11 -1.93
N GLU A 139 -3.07 -12.98 -1.78
CA GLU A 139 -1.91 -12.84 -0.87
C GLU A 139 -2.39 -12.80 0.59
N PHE A 140 -3.45 -12.05 0.86
CA PHE A 140 -4.12 -11.98 2.16
C PHE A 140 -4.59 -13.36 2.65
N LEU A 141 -5.11 -14.19 1.75
CA LEU A 141 -5.53 -15.56 2.04
C LEU A 141 -4.37 -16.58 2.05
N GLY A 142 -3.12 -16.15 1.82
CA GLY A 142 -1.95 -17.04 1.80
C GLY A 142 -1.96 -18.04 0.63
N LEU A 143 -2.62 -17.70 -0.47
CA LEU A 143 -2.77 -18.57 -1.65
C LEU A 143 -1.68 -18.37 -2.70
N VAL A 144 -0.79 -17.38 -2.52
CA VAL A 144 0.31 -17.04 -3.43
C VAL A 144 1.63 -17.53 -2.85
N SER A 145 2.40 -18.28 -3.62
CA SER A 145 3.74 -18.73 -3.22
C SER A 145 4.82 -17.68 -3.52
N GLY A 146 5.97 -17.79 -2.85
CA GLY A 146 7.13 -16.92 -3.09
C GLY A 146 7.00 -15.48 -2.57
N LYS A 147 6.03 -15.22 -1.70
CA LYS A 147 5.85 -13.96 -0.98
C LYS A 147 6.42 -14.07 0.43
N GLU A 148 6.93 -12.98 0.98
CA GLU A 148 7.44 -12.95 2.36
C GLU A 148 6.30 -13.23 3.36
N VAL A 149 5.20 -12.50 3.29
CA VAL A 149 4.08 -12.74 4.22
C VAL A 149 2.98 -13.54 3.53
N SER A 150 2.75 -14.77 3.98
CA SER A 150 1.65 -15.64 3.54
C SER A 150 0.54 -15.64 4.59
N GLY A 151 -0.69 -15.34 4.17
CA GLY A 151 -1.83 -15.19 5.09
C GLY A 151 -1.97 -13.75 5.56
N HIS A 152 -2.68 -13.53 6.67
CA HIS A 152 -3.02 -12.20 7.17
C HIS A 152 -2.92 -12.12 8.69
N LEU A 153 -2.87 -10.89 9.21
CA LEU A 153 -2.86 -10.63 10.64
C LEU A 153 -4.24 -10.91 11.25
N ASP A 154 -4.29 -11.49 12.44
CA ASP A 154 -5.53 -11.87 13.11
C ASP A 154 -6.43 -10.63 13.27
N GLY A 155 -7.68 -10.74 12.86
CA GLY A 155 -8.65 -9.64 12.92
C GLY A 155 -8.50 -8.57 11.84
N ALA A 156 -7.50 -8.66 10.96
CA ALA A 156 -7.37 -7.74 9.83
C ALA A 156 -8.55 -7.85 8.84
N ARG A 157 -8.84 -6.74 8.17
CA ARG A 157 -9.77 -6.67 7.04
C ARG A 157 -8.99 -6.48 5.75
N ASN A 158 -9.47 -7.06 4.66
CA ASN A 158 -8.82 -6.91 3.36
C ASN A 158 -9.57 -5.89 2.49
N VAL A 159 -8.85 -4.90 1.98
CA VAL A 159 -9.31 -4.00 0.91
C VAL A 159 -8.15 -3.83 -0.05
N PRO A 160 -8.08 -4.64 -1.14
CA PRO A 160 -6.96 -4.62 -2.06
C PRO A 160 -6.70 -3.22 -2.62
N PHE A 161 -5.44 -2.84 -2.78
CA PHE A 161 -5.04 -1.56 -3.38
C PHE A 161 -5.71 -1.31 -4.72
N ALA A 162 -5.90 -2.33 -5.55
CA ALA A 162 -6.60 -2.17 -6.83
C ALA A 162 -8.08 -1.74 -6.69
N SER A 163 -8.72 -2.03 -5.56
CA SER A 163 -10.16 -1.80 -5.35
C SER A 163 -10.54 -0.34 -5.12
N ILE A 164 -9.58 0.55 -4.82
CA ILE A 164 -9.86 1.99 -4.63
C ILE A 164 -9.88 2.76 -5.96
N PHE A 165 -9.66 2.08 -7.09
CA PHE A 165 -9.62 2.67 -8.43
C PHE A 165 -10.83 2.26 -9.26
N THR A 166 -11.19 3.09 -10.23
CA THR A 166 -12.14 2.73 -11.27
C THR A 166 -11.66 1.47 -11.99
N VAL A 167 -12.54 0.48 -12.16
CA VAL A 167 -12.24 -0.73 -12.93
C VAL A 167 -11.83 -0.29 -14.34
N GLU A 168 -10.66 -0.73 -14.80
CA GLU A 168 -10.28 -0.58 -16.21
C GLU A 168 -11.38 -1.28 -17.00
N SER A 169 -12.10 -0.53 -17.84
CA SER A 169 -13.18 -1.08 -18.64
C SER A 169 -12.58 -2.11 -19.61
N GLU A 170 -12.47 -3.37 -19.17
CA GLU A 170 -12.39 -4.50 -20.08
C GLU A 170 -13.72 -4.51 -20.82
N CYS A 171 -13.73 -3.88 -22.00
CA CYS A 171 -14.84 -3.94 -22.92
C CYS A 171 -15.05 -5.40 -23.35
N GLU A 172 -15.79 -6.18 -22.55
CA GLU A 172 -16.56 -7.29 -23.07
C GLU A 172 -17.74 -6.70 -23.85
N ASP A 173 -17.46 -6.21 -25.06
CA ASP A 173 -18.48 -5.81 -26.02
C ASP A 173 -19.21 -7.05 -26.56
N GLU A 174 -20.13 -7.61 -25.77
CA GLU A 174 -21.31 -8.26 -26.32
C GLU A 174 -22.37 -7.20 -26.64
N LYS A 175 -22.19 -6.46 -27.75
CA LYS A 175 -23.25 -6.06 -28.71
C LYS A 175 -22.75 -5.11 -29.81
N GLN A 176 -22.72 -5.68 -31.01
CA GLN A 176 -22.98 -5.13 -32.35
C GLN A 176 -23.03 -3.60 -32.57
N ASP A 177 -22.19 -3.18 -33.53
CA ASP A 177 -22.41 -2.12 -34.53
C ASP A 177 -22.48 -0.67 -34.04
N GLU A 178 -21.38 -0.14 -33.49
CA GLU A 178 -20.98 1.25 -33.72
C GLU A 178 -19.48 1.35 -34.03
N VAL A 179 -19.13 2.21 -34.98
CA VAL A 179 -17.76 2.41 -35.49
C VAL A 179 -16.85 2.83 -34.33
N PRO A 180 -15.70 2.16 -34.12
CA PRO A 180 -14.86 2.44 -32.96
C PRO A 180 -14.20 3.82 -33.12
N THR A 181 -14.61 4.78 -32.30
CA THR A 181 -13.84 6.00 -32.05
C THR A 181 -12.51 5.62 -31.39
N ILE A 182 -11.40 6.07 -31.99
CA ILE A 182 -10.01 5.68 -31.72
C ILE A 182 -9.45 6.29 -30.40
N ASP A 183 -10.31 6.72 -29.46
CA ASP A 183 -9.88 7.53 -28.30
C ASP A 183 -9.89 6.80 -26.94
N LYS A 184 -9.93 5.45 -26.90
CA LYS A 184 -9.96 4.68 -25.64
C LYS A 184 -8.72 3.79 -25.40
N ILE A 185 -7.55 4.20 -25.86
CA ILE A 185 -6.29 3.54 -25.52
C ILE A 185 -5.49 4.53 -24.67
N GLY A 186 -5.71 4.49 -23.36
CA GLY A 186 -5.06 5.38 -22.39
C GLY A 186 -5.91 5.75 -21.16
N GLU A 187 -6.90 4.94 -20.76
CA GLU A 187 -7.65 5.19 -19.53
C GLU A 187 -6.70 5.04 -18.33
N GLY A 188 -6.19 6.18 -17.84
CA GLY A 188 -5.43 6.23 -16.60
C GLY A 188 -6.28 5.74 -15.44
N ALA A 189 -5.66 5.12 -14.44
CA ALA A 189 -6.38 4.70 -13.25
C ALA A 189 -6.77 5.93 -12.41
N PHE A 190 -8.07 6.18 -12.31
CA PHE A 190 -8.62 7.23 -11.45
C PHE A 190 -9.08 6.62 -10.14
N LEU A 191 -8.93 7.38 -9.05
CA LEU A 191 -9.51 7.00 -7.75
C LEU A 191 -11.04 6.98 -7.88
N LEU A 192 -11.69 6.04 -7.19
CA LEU A 192 -13.15 6.02 -7.11
C LEU A 192 -13.68 7.33 -6.47
N PRO A 193 -14.91 7.76 -6.82
CA PRO A 193 -15.58 8.85 -6.13
C PRO A 193 -15.71 8.60 -4.62
N LYS A 194 -15.82 9.69 -3.84
CA LYS A 194 -15.89 9.64 -2.37
C LYS A 194 -16.92 8.63 -1.85
N GLU A 195 -18.13 8.65 -2.41
CA GLU A 195 -19.22 7.78 -1.99
C GLU A 195 -18.92 6.30 -2.27
N GLU A 196 -18.30 6.01 -3.41
CA GLU A 196 -17.90 4.65 -3.80
C GLU A 196 -16.71 4.16 -2.96
N LEU A 197 -15.72 5.01 -2.66
CA LEU A 197 -14.63 4.67 -1.74
C LEU A 197 -15.18 4.32 -0.35
N ARG A 198 -16.13 5.12 0.14
CA ARG A 198 -16.79 4.85 1.42
C ARG A 198 -17.49 3.49 1.42
N GLU A 199 -18.22 3.17 0.35
CA GLU A 199 -18.87 1.88 0.20
C GLU A 199 -17.86 0.72 0.18
N VAL A 200 -16.74 0.86 -0.56
CA VAL A 200 -15.66 -0.14 -0.60
C VAL A 200 -15.14 -0.44 0.82
N PHE A 201 -14.92 0.57 1.65
CA PHE A 201 -14.43 0.35 3.01
C PHE A 201 -15.52 -0.25 3.94
N GLU A 202 -16.73 0.32 3.94
CA GLU A 202 -17.82 -0.11 4.84
C GLU A 202 -18.28 -1.55 4.56
N VAL A 203 -18.39 -1.96 3.28
CA VAL A 203 -18.77 -3.33 2.89
C VAL A 203 -17.73 -4.36 3.34
N ASN A 204 -16.45 -3.96 3.37
CA ASN A 204 -15.36 -4.81 3.88
C ASN A 204 -15.20 -4.73 5.41
N GLY A 205 -16.17 -4.13 6.11
CA GLY A 205 -16.24 -4.12 7.56
C GLY A 205 -15.26 -3.16 8.23
N ILE A 206 -14.83 -2.11 7.52
CA ILE A 206 -14.07 -1.01 8.09
C ILE A 206 -15.02 0.01 8.72
N ASP A 207 -14.82 0.29 10.01
CA ASP A 207 -15.51 1.35 10.73
C ASP A 207 -14.72 2.67 10.61
N LEU A 208 -15.25 3.63 9.85
CA LEU A 208 -14.56 4.90 9.57
C LEU A 208 -14.44 5.84 10.80
N GLU A 209 -15.08 5.50 11.91
CA GLU A 209 -15.01 6.24 13.17
C GLU A 209 -13.90 5.72 14.09
N LYS A 210 -13.32 4.55 13.80
CA LYS A 210 -12.24 3.96 14.60
C LYS A 210 -10.89 4.16 13.94
N PRO A 211 -9.79 4.18 14.72
CA PRO A 211 -8.46 4.25 14.15
C PRO A 211 -8.11 3.09 13.23
N ILE A 212 -7.33 3.35 12.18
CA ILE A 212 -6.93 2.34 11.19
C ILE A 212 -5.42 2.32 11.00
N ALA A 213 -4.83 1.13 11.07
CA ALA A 213 -3.44 0.86 10.70
C ALA A 213 -3.42 0.10 9.37
N VAL A 214 -2.89 0.72 8.33
CA VAL A 214 -2.85 0.16 6.96
C VAL A 214 -1.51 -0.56 6.74
N VAL A 215 -1.58 -1.79 6.24
CA VAL A 215 -0.42 -2.61 5.88
C VAL A 215 -0.46 -3.03 4.40
N ALA A 216 0.71 -3.14 3.78
CA ALA A 216 0.87 -3.53 2.38
C ALA A 216 2.27 -4.10 2.13
N SER A 217 2.42 -4.91 1.09
CA SER A 217 3.76 -5.31 0.62
C SER A 217 4.53 -4.15 0.00
N ALA A 218 3.85 -3.12 -0.51
CA ALA A 218 4.45 -1.88 -0.97
C ALA A 218 3.97 -0.69 -0.13
N PRO A 219 4.85 0.05 0.58
CA PRO A 219 4.46 1.19 1.43
C PRO A 219 3.69 2.28 0.70
N ALA A 220 3.96 2.47 -0.61
CA ALA A 220 3.24 3.41 -1.44
C ALA A 220 1.75 3.06 -1.58
N GLU A 221 1.41 1.77 -1.68
CA GLU A 221 0.02 1.29 -1.75
C GLU A 221 -0.72 1.57 -0.44
N ALA A 222 -0.08 1.31 0.71
CA ALA A 222 -0.62 1.65 2.02
C ALA A 222 -0.88 3.16 2.14
N ALA A 223 0.02 4.00 1.64
CA ALA A 223 -0.16 5.44 1.61
C ALA A 223 -1.34 5.87 0.72
N ALA A 224 -1.53 5.22 -0.44
CA ALA A 224 -2.66 5.50 -1.32
C ALA A 224 -4.00 5.15 -0.67
N VAL A 225 -4.09 3.99 -0.03
CA VAL A 225 -5.27 3.53 0.70
C VAL A 225 -5.55 4.42 1.91
N ALA A 226 -4.52 4.87 2.63
CA ALA A 226 -4.67 5.85 3.70
C ALA A 226 -5.25 7.18 3.21
N THR A 227 -4.81 7.66 2.04
CA THR A 227 -5.41 8.84 1.39
C THR A 227 -6.87 8.58 1.01
N ALA A 228 -7.18 7.41 0.47
CA ALA A 228 -8.54 7.03 0.08
C ALA A 228 -9.49 6.95 1.28
N LEU A 229 -9.05 6.41 2.42
CA LEU A 229 -9.79 6.41 3.69
C LEU A 229 -10.12 7.85 4.13
N LEU A 230 -9.15 8.76 4.08
CA LEU A 230 -9.37 10.16 4.40
C LEU A 230 -10.43 10.79 3.49
N ILE A 231 -10.36 10.54 2.18
CA ILE A 231 -11.34 11.04 1.20
C ILE A 231 -12.73 10.45 1.45
N ALA A 232 -12.81 9.16 1.76
CA ALA A 232 -14.04 8.43 2.10
C ALA A 232 -14.75 8.98 3.35
N GLY A 233 -14.04 9.78 4.16
CA GLY A 233 -14.58 10.45 5.33
C GLY A 233 -14.21 9.76 6.64
N GLN A 234 -13.08 9.07 6.68
CA GLN A 234 -12.47 8.63 7.94
C GLN A 234 -12.37 9.80 8.93
N CYS A 235 -12.93 9.60 10.13
CA CYS A 235 -12.99 10.62 11.18
C CYS A 235 -11.88 10.46 12.23
N ALA A 236 -11.44 9.23 12.51
CA ALA A 236 -10.30 8.97 13.38
C ALA A 236 -8.97 9.03 12.61
N TRP A 237 -7.84 8.81 13.28
CA TRP A 237 -6.55 8.79 12.62
C TRP A 237 -6.34 7.51 11.78
N VAL A 238 -5.61 7.64 10.67
CA VAL A 238 -5.06 6.55 9.86
C VAL A 238 -3.56 6.53 10.01
N ALA A 239 -2.94 5.36 10.11
CA ALA A 239 -1.50 5.20 10.10
C ALA A 239 -1.06 4.25 8.99
N PHE A 240 0.09 4.52 8.36
CA PHE A 240 0.77 3.57 7.51
C PHE A 240 2.27 3.53 7.83
N CYS A 241 2.88 2.37 7.61
CA CYS A 241 4.32 2.20 7.78
C CYS A 241 5.07 2.60 6.51
N THR A 242 6.22 3.26 6.66
CA THR A 242 7.12 3.59 5.56
C THR A 242 7.95 2.40 5.08
N GLU A 243 7.86 1.27 5.78
CA GLU A 243 8.51 0.00 5.47
C GLU A 243 7.49 -1.02 4.96
N ALA A 244 7.92 -1.90 4.07
CA ALA A 244 7.08 -2.94 3.49
C ALA A 244 6.66 -3.97 4.56
N LEU A 245 5.49 -4.57 4.37
CA LEU A 245 5.06 -5.72 5.15
C LEU A 245 5.92 -6.93 4.75
N THR A 246 6.94 -7.18 5.56
CA THR A 246 7.92 -8.26 5.42
C THR A 246 7.91 -9.15 6.66
N ASP A 247 8.55 -10.31 6.57
CA ASP A 247 8.73 -11.23 7.70
C ASP A 247 9.33 -10.53 8.94
N THR A 248 10.29 -9.64 8.70
CA THR A 248 11.00 -8.92 9.76
C THR A 248 10.06 -7.97 10.49
N LEU A 249 9.19 -7.28 9.75
CA LEU A 249 8.22 -6.36 10.33
C LEU A 249 7.14 -7.13 11.10
N VAL A 250 6.60 -8.19 10.50
CA VAL A 250 5.54 -9.02 11.08
C VAL A 250 6.03 -9.74 12.36
N ALA A 251 7.28 -10.20 12.40
CA ALA A 251 7.86 -10.83 13.59
C ALA A 251 7.97 -9.87 14.80
N ALA A 252 7.88 -8.56 14.57
CA ALA A 252 7.90 -7.56 15.62
C ALA A 252 6.49 -7.10 16.05
N PHE A 253 5.43 -7.58 15.39
CA PHE A 253 4.06 -7.25 15.76
C PHE A 253 3.63 -7.98 17.05
N PRO A 254 2.66 -7.42 17.81
CA PRO A 254 2.14 -8.09 18.98
C PRO A 254 1.60 -9.47 18.62
N SER A 255 1.89 -10.47 19.46
CA SER A 255 1.46 -11.86 19.20
C SER A 255 -0.05 -12.02 19.09
N ALA A 256 -0.83 -11.07 19.61
CA ALA A 256 -2.29 -11.07 19.49
C ALA A 256 -2.81 -10.91 18.05
N TYR A 257 -1.96 -10.48 17.12
CA TYR A 257 -2.31 -10.27 15.70
C TYR A 257 -1.62 -11.26 14.76
N THR A 258 -0.85 -12.21 15.29
CA THR A 258 0.04 -13.05 14.46
C THR A 258 -0.10 -14.54 14.75
N THR A 259 -1.12 -14.95 15.52
CA THR A 259 -1.25 -16.34 15.95
C THR A 259 -1.53 -17.28 14.77
N ASP A 260 -2.26 -16.84 13.75
CA ASP A 260 -2.63 -17.70 12.62
C ASP A 260 -1.56 -17.79 11.52
N ILE A 261 -0.57 -16.89 11.54
CA ILE A 261 0.52 -16.85 10.54
C ILE A 261 1.86 -17.37 11.08
N PHE A 262 1.96 -17.63 12.38
CA PHE A 262 3.12 -18.28 13.00
C PHE A 262 2.79 -19.67 13.53
N HIS A 263 3.69 -20.61 13.28
CA HIS A 263 3.74 -21.90 13.96
C HIS A 263 5.09 -22.06 14.68
N GLU A 264 5.05 -22.25 16.00
CA GLU A 264 6.23 -22.33 16.87
C GLU A 264 7.26 -21.19 16.67
N GLY A 265 6.79 -19.97 16.42
CA GLY A 265 7.64 -18.81 16.17
C GLY A 265 8.30 -18.77 14.79
N ARG A 266 7.78 -19.53 13.82
CA ARG A 266 8.14 -19.42 12.39
C ARG A 266 6.93 -19.06 11.55
N LEU A 267 7.12 -18.23 10.54
CA LEU A 267 6.06 -17.88 9.58
C LEU A 267 5.70 -19.10 8.72
N LEU A 268 4.41 -19.26 8.46
CA LEU A 268 3.85 -20.30 7.59
C LEU A 268 3.80 -19.80 6.14
N TYR A 269 4.45 -20.49 5.22
CA TYR A 269 4.42 -20.20 3.78
C TYR A 269 3.69 -21.31 3.05
N LYS A 270 2.93 -20.95 2.02
CA LYS A 270 2.47 -21.94 1.05
C LYS A 270 3.58 -22.25 0.05
N ASP A 271 3.96 -23.51 -0.06
CA ASP A 271 4.89 -23.96 -1.09
C ASP A 271 4.19 -24.10 -2.46
N ASP A 272 4.98 -24.17 -3.54
CA ASP A 272 4.47 -24.31 -4.92
C ASP A 272 3.70 -25.61 -5.18
N LYS A 273 3.66 -26.53 -4.21
CA LYS A 273 3.00 -27.84 -4.26
C LYS A 273 1.76 -27.90 -3.37
N GLY A 274 1.37 -26.79 -2.73
CA GLY A 274 0.23 -26.71 -1.81
C GLY A 274 0.50 -27.27 -0.41
N GLY A 275 1.76 -27.54 -0.06
CA GLY A 275 2.23 -27.81 1.30
C GLY A 275 2.62 -26.53 2.05
N PHE A 276 3.06 -26.68 3.29
CA PHE A 276 3.58 -25.58 4.11
C PHE A 276 5.10 -25.62 4.18
N ASP A 277 5.76 -24.50 3.86
CA ASP A 277 7.15 -24.24 4.22
C ASP A 277 7.20 -23.33 5.45
N LEU A 278 8.29 -23.40 6.22
CA LEU A 278 8.47 -22.58 7.42
C LEU A 278 9.61 -21.59 7.17
N SER A 279 9.49 -20.35 7.66
CA SER A 279 10.63 -19.43 7.60
C SER A 279 11.87 -20.03 8.27
N PRO A 280 13.08 -19.62 7.84
CA PRO A 280 14.29 -19.87 8.62
C PRO A 280 14.06 -19.42 10.06
N ARG A 281 14.41 -20.28 11.02
CA ARG A 281 14.25 -20.01 12.46
C ARG A 281 14.99 -18.69 12.77
N SER A 282 14.26 -17.63 13.10
CA SER A 282 14.90 -16.40 13.59
C SER A 282 15.50 -16.69 14.95
N ASP A 283 16.80 -16.46 15.12
CA ASP A 283 17.57 -16.78 16.34
C ASP A 283 17.08 -16.04 17.62
N SER A 284 16.05 -15.19 17.52
CA SER A 284 15.43 -14.49 18.65
C SER A 284 14.36 -15.30 19.40
N ALA A 285 13.89 -16.43 18.89
CA ALA A 285 12.93 -17.30 19.58
C ALA A 285 13.66 -18.42 20.36
N ASN A 286 14.00 -18.12 21.62
CA ASN A 286 14.36 -19.13 22.60
C ASN A 286 13.13 -19.98 22.96
N THR A 287 12.88 -21.06 22.23
CA THR A 287 12.11 -22.20 22.75
C THR A 287 12.72 -23.51 22.32
N SER A 288 13.19 -24.25 23.32
CA SER A 288 13.63 -25.62 23.23
C SER A 288 12.41 -26.54 23.11
N GLU A 289 11.95 -26.82 21.91
CA GLU A 289 11.06 -27.96 21.69
C GLU A 289 11.40 -28.67 20.38
N LYS A 290 11.45 -30.00 20.50
CA LYS A 290 11.85 -30.91 19.45
C LYS A 290 10.70 -31.02 18.47
N VAL A 291 11.01 -30.77 17.20
CA VAL A 291 10.19 -31.06 16.02
C VAL A 291 9.48 -32.41 16.17
N ASP A 292 8.17 -32.39 16.42
CA ASP A 292 7.33 -33.58 16.34
C ASP A 292 6.63 -33.59 14.99
N LYS A 293 7.12 -34.44 14.08
CA LYS A 293 6.58 -34.64 12.71
C LYS A 293 5.09 -35.02 12.66
N LYS A 294 4.49 -35.28 13.81
CA LYS A 294 3.14 -35.78 13.97
C LYS A 294 2.09 -34.66 13.94
N GLU A 295 2.43 -33.46 14.41
CA GLU A 295 1.47 -32.35 14.46
C GLU A 295 1.31 -31.66 13.09
N LEU A 296 2.35 -31.70 12.25
CA LEU A 296 2.29 -31.30 10.83
C LEU A 296 1.31 -32.15 10.01
N GLU A 297 1.12 -33.42 10.39
CA GLU A 297 0.13 -34.32 9.76
C GLU A 297 -1.31 -34.02 10.22
N ASP A 298 -1.50 -33.31 11.35
CA ASP A 298 -2.80 -33.00 11.94
C ASP A 298 -3.38 -31.64 11.52
N VAL A 299 -2.55 -30.70 11.05
CA VAL A 299 -2.99 -29.39 10.51
C VAL A 299 -3.43 -29.49 9.04
N GLN A 300 -2.81 -30.40 8.29
CA GLN A 300 -3.09 -30.63 6.86
C GLN A 300 -4.54 -31.07 6.54
N PRO A 301 -5.25 -31.86 7.38
CA PRO A 301 -6.65 -32.22 7.17
C PRO A 301 -7.62 -31.06 7.45
N ALA A 302 -7.36 -30.23 8.47
CA ALA A 302 -8.26 -29.13 8.87
C ALA A 302 -8.44 -28.08 7.77
N TYR A 303 -7.43 -27.93 6.90
CA TYR A 303 -7.46 -26.99 5.77
C TYR A 303 -8.02 -27.61 4.47
N ASN A 304 -7.94 -28.93 4.30
CA ASN A 304 -8.51 -29.62 3.14
C ASN A 304 -10.04 -29.75 3.22
N ASP A 305 -10.61 -29.72 4.42
CA ASP A 305 -12.06 -29.73 4.62
C ASP A 305 -12.71 -28.37 4.24
N GLU A 306 -11.98 -27.24 4.23
CA GLU A 306 -12.48 -25.95 3.76
C GLU A 306 -12.45 -25.78 2.22
N PHE A 307 -11.72 -26.63 1.49
CA PHE A 307 -11.67 -26.61 0.01
C PHE A 307 -12.59 -27.65 -0.64
N SER A 308 -13.39 -28.37 0.14
CA SER A 308 -14.39 -29.34 -0.35
C SER A 308 -15.84 -29.00 -0.02
N GLY A 309 -16.08 -27.77 0.46
CA GLY A 309 -17.42 -27.16 0.64
C GLY A 309 -17.80 -26.22 -0.49
#